data_AF-A0A821WWU0-F1
#
_entry.id   AF-A0A821WWU0-F1
#
_cell.length_a   1.000
_cell.length_b   1.000
_cell.length_c   1.000
_cell.angle_alpha   90.00
_cell.angle_beta   90.00
_cell.angle_gamma   90.00
#
_symmetry.space_group_name_H-M   'P 1'
#
loop_
_entity.id
_entity.type
_entity.pdbx_description
1 polymer ?
#
loop_
_entity_poly.entity_id
_entity_poly.type
_entity_poly.pdbx_seq_one_letter_code
_entity_poly.pdbx_strand_id
1 'polypeptide(L)'
;LLLPTAYFLWLVERHIETNGQFFFKTYTDSVWFTINSMATIGYGDTWPQTLTGRTLTASLCCIGLVLWTLPAGIISAGLTSIDEKRRESERLLRPAARLILAWWRLQTIKNQSRTTCGKQQVNGKCKQFIARLLYARLRREFRRCHYGTNDAYDVQLRVDIDRIFHCLQTIKQKLDAVDEKCLTDL
;
A
#
# COMPACT_ATOMS: atom_id res chain seq x y z
N LEU A 1 -14.37 -26.87 -10.55
CA LEU A 1 -14.98 -27.83 -9.60
C LEU A 1 -16.50 -27.71 -9.52
N LEU A 2 -17.07 -26.49 -9.55
CA LEU A 2 -18.53 -26.25 -9.46
C LEU A 2 -19.40 -27.10 -10.43
N LEU A 3 -19.04 -27.16 -11.72
CA LEU A 3 -19.84 -27.91 -12.69
C LEU A 3 -19.75 -29.43 -12.47
N PRO A 4 -18.56 -30.03 -12.28
CA PRO A 4 -18.46 -31.44 -11.90
C PRO A 4 -19.25 -31.78 -10.63
N THR A 5 -19.15 -30.97 -9.58
CA THR A 5 -19.88 -31.21 -8.33
C THR A 5 -21.38 -31.18 -8.52
N ALA A 6 -21.90 -30.18 -9.23
CA ALA A 6 -23.31 -30.09 -9.56
C ALA A 6 -23.78 -31.29 -10.39
N TYR A 7 -22.97 -31.72 -11.37
CA TYR A 7 -23.28 -32.86 -12.22
C TYR A 7 -23.33 -34.19 -11.44
N PHE A 8 -22.33 -34.46 -10.60
CA PHE A 8 -22.32 -35.67 -9.77
C PHE A 8 -23.46 -35.67 -8.75
N LEU A 9 -23.74 -34.53 -8.12
CA LEU A 9 -24.87 -34.37 -7.21
C LEU A 9 -26.20 -34.63 -7.92
N TRP A 10 -26.40 -34.03 -9.09
CA TRP A 10 -27.60 -34.24 -9.90
C TRP A 10 -27.76 -35.72 -10.31
N LEU A 11 -26.69 -36.39 -10.72
CA LEU A 11 -26.75 -37.82 -11.06
C LEU A 11 -27.21 -38.69 -9.88
N VAL A 12 -26.75 -38.37 -8.67
CA VAL A 12 -27.06 -39.15 -7.46
C VAL A 12 -28.45 -38.82 -6.93
N GLU A 13 -28.86 -37.55 -6.94
CA GLU A 13 -30.08 -37.09 -6.25
C GLU A 13 -31.30 -36.92 -7.18
N ARG A 14 -31.16 -36.96 -8.51
CA ARG A 14 -32.28 -36.72 -9.46
C ARG A 14 -33.51 -37.63 -9.30
N HIS A 15 -33.33 -38.81 -8.74
CA HIS A 15 -34.38 -39.82 -8.59
C HIS A 15 -34.99 -39.86 -7.19
N ILE A 16 -34.54 -38.98 -6.29
CA ILE A 16 -34.97 -38.98 -4.89
C ILE A 16 -36.02 -37.89 -4.67
N GLU A 17 -37.20 -38.33 -4.25
CA GLU A 17 -38.31 -37.48 -3.86
C GLU A 17 -38.30 -37.28 -2.34
N THR A 18 -38.53 -36.06 -1.88
CA THR A 18 -38.61 -35.72 -0.45
C THR A 18 -39.90 -34.96 -0.18
N ASN A 19 -40.76 -35.47 0.70
CA ASN A 19 -42.02 -34.82 1.09
C ASN A 19 -42.91 -34.40 -0.10
N GLY A 20 -42.98 -35.21 -1.16
CA GLY A 20 -43.78 -34.90 -2.36
C GLY A 20 -43.11 -33.93 -3.35
N GLN A 21 -41.84 -33.54 -3.12
CA GLN A 21 -41.10 -32.62 -3.99
C GLN A 21 -39.72 -33.16 -4.35
N PHE A 22 -39.32 -32.91 -5.61
CA PHE A 22 -37.95 -33.12 -6.08
C PHE A 22 -37.18 -31.81 -5.94
N PHE A 23 -36.14 -31.79 -5.10
CA PHE A 23 -35.27 -30.63 -4.95
C PHE A 23 -34.32 -30.44 -6.14
N PHE A 24 -33.96 -31.51 -6.84
CA PHE A 24 -33.03 -31.49 -7.98
C PHE A 24 -33.72 -31.95 -9.27
N LYS A 25 -34.75 -31.21 -9.73
CA LYS A 25 -35.49 -31.54 -10.96
C LYS A 25 -34.65 -31.34 -12.20
N THR A 26 -33.98 -30.18 -12.27
CA THR A 26 -33.14 -29.81 -13.40
C THR A 26 -31.67 -29.77 -12.98
N TYR A 27 -30.79 -29.89 -13.97
CA TYR A 27 -29.36 -29.69 -13.73
C TYR A 27 -29.07 -28.30 -13.13
N THR A 28 -29.81 -27.27 -13.55
CA THR A 28 -29.66 -25.90 -13.05
C THR A 28 -29.90 -25.79 -11.54
N ASP A 29 -30.82 -26.57 -10.97
CA ASP A 29 -31.09 -26.57 -9.53
C ASP A 29 -29.89 -27.09 -8.74
N SER A 30 -29.19 -28.10 -9.27
CA SER A 30 -27.95 -28.62 -8.66
C SER A 30 -26.80 -27.62 -8.75
N VAL A 31 -26.74 -26.83 -9.83
CA VAL A 31 -25.76 -25.76 -10.01
C VAL A 31 -26.03 -24.64 -9.01
N TRP A 32 -27.29 -24.25 -8.82
CA TRP A 32 -27.70 -23.27 -7.82
C TRP A 32 -27.26 -23.67 -6.40
N PHE A 33 -27.59 -24.89 -5.98
CA PHE A 33 -27.15 -25.43 -4.69
C PHE A 33 -25.62 -25.40 -4.54
N THR A 34 -24.90 -25.83 -5.57
CA THR A 34 -23.44 -25.93 -5.53
C THR A 34 -22.78 -24.57 -5.45
N ILE A 35 -23.27 -23.57 -6.20
CA ILE A 35 -22.78 -22.19 -6.15
C ILE A 35 -22.97 -21.63 -4.74
N ASN A 36 -24.17 -21.75 -4.18
CA ASN A 36 -24.47 -21.23 -2.84
C ASN A 36 -23.69 -21.93 -1.74
N SER A 37 -23.48 -23.24 -1.85
CA SER A 37 -22.70 -24.01 -0.89
C SER A 37 -21.22 -23.65 -0.94
N MET A 38 -20.65 -23.49 -2.14
CA MET A 38 -19.23 -23.16 -2.28
C MET A 38 -18.91 -21.69 -2.00
N ALA A 39 -19.87 -20.80 -2.21
CA ALA A 39 -19.83 -19.41 -1.75
C ALA A 39 -20.10 -19.28 -0.24
N THR A 40 -20.33 -20.40 0.47
CA THR A 40 -20.63 -20.46 1.92
C THR A 40 -21.88 -19.67 2.34
N ILE A 41 -22.83 -19.45 1.41
CA ILE A 41 -24.10 -18.77 1.68
C ILE A 41 -25.08 -19.72 2.37
N GLY A 42 -25.29 -20.91 1.78
CA GLY A 42 -26.09 -21.98 2.39
C GLY A 42 -27.53 -21.60 2.75
N TYR A 43 -28.33 -21.11 1.79
CA TYR A 43 -29.73 -20.74 2.04
C TYR A 43 -30.59 -21.84 2.68
N GLY A 44 -30.23 -23.12 2.46
CA GLY A 44 -30.99 -24.25 2.99
C GLY A 44 -32.32 -24.49 2.28
N ASP A 45 -32.47 -23.95 1.06
CA ASP A 45 -33.62 -24.18 0.17
C ASP A 45 -33.56 -25.56 -0.51
N THR A 46 -32.34 -26.03 -0.78
CA THR A 46 -32.07 -27.33 -1.40
C THR A 46 -30.89 -28.00 -0.68
N TRP A 47 -30.95 -29.32 -0.47
CA TRP A 47 -29.84 -30.09 0.09
C TRP A 47 -29.93 -31.58 -0.29
N PRO A 48 -28.81 -32.30 -0.42
CA PRO A 48 -28.81 -33.73 -0.67
C PRO A 48 -29.43 -34.51 0.49
N GLN A 49 -30.36 -35.42 0.19
CA GLN A 49 -30.96 -36.27 1.22
C GLN A 49 -30.19 -37.57 1.42
N THR A 50 -29.57 -38.11 0.36
CA THR A 50 -28.89 -39.39 0.46
C THR A 50 -27.56 -39.27 1.19
N LEU A 51 -27.18 -40.34 1.89
CA LEU A 51 -25.88 -40.45 2.53
C LEU A 51 -24.73 -40.33 1.52
N THR A 52 -24.90 -40.94 0.34
CA THR A 52 -23.94 -40.89 -0.76
C THR A 52 -23.81 -39.48 -1.34
N GLY A 53 -24.93 -38.79 -1.57
CA GLY A 53 -24.93 -37.41 -2.07
C GLY A 53 -24.28 -36.45 -1.07
N ARG A 54 -24.54 -36.61 0.23
CA ARG A 54 -23.94 -35.80 1.30
C ARG A 54 -22.42 -35.98 1.38
N THR A 55 -21.93 -37.22 1.38
CA THR A 55 -20.49 -37.52 1.48
C THR A 55 -19.72 -37.04 0.25
N LEU A 56 -20.25 -37.27 -0.95
CA LEU A 56 -19.66 -36.79 -2.20
C LEU A 56 -19.62 -35.25 -2.24
N THR A 57 -20.73 -34.59 -1.94
CA THR A 57 -20.81 -33.13 -1.92
C THR A 57 -19.84 -32.55 -0.91
N ALA A 58 -19.78 -33.09 0.32
CA ALA A 58 -18.87 -32.62 1.34
C ALA A 58 -17.40 -32.71 0.90
N SER A 59 -16.98 -33.86 0.36
CA SER A 59 -15.60 -34.06 -0.09
C SER A 59 -15.20 -33.09 -1.21
N LEU A 60 -16.07 -32.91 -2.21
CA LEU A 60 -15.78 -32.05 -3.34
C LEU A 60 -15.90 -30.55 -2.98
N CYS A 61 -16.81 -30.17 -2.08
CA CYS A 61 -16.88 -28.81 -1.55
C CYS A 61 -15.59 -28.44 -0.77
N CYS A 62 -15.05 -29.35 0.05
CA CYS A 62 -13.78 -29.11 0.74
C CYS A 62 -12.64 -28.81 -0.24
N ILE A 63 -12.52 -29.59 -1.32
CA ILE A 63 -11.52 -29.36 -2.37
C ILE A 63 -11.80 -28.04 -3.12
N GLY A 64 -13.07 -27.75 -3.37
CA GLY A 64 -13.52 -26.53 -4.04
C GLY A 64 -13.16 -25.25 -3.29
N LEU A 65 -13.33 -25.24 -1.96
CA LEU A 65 -13.00 -24.10 -1.10
C LEU A 65 -11.50 -23.77 -1.10
N VAL A 66 -10.64 -24.80 -1.08
CA VAL A 66 -9.19 -24.61 -1.15
C VAL A 66 -8.80 -23.87 -2.44
N LEU A 67 -9.39 -24.25 -3.57
CA LEU A 67 -9.14 -23.59 -4.85
C LEU A 67 -9.75 -22.19 -4.93
N TRP A 68 -10.92 -21.98 -4.32
CA TRP A 68 -11.58 -20.67 -4.29
C TRP A 68 -10.81 -19.65 -3.43
N THR A 69 -10.00 -20.13 -2.50
CA THR A 69 -9.11 -19.29 -1.66
C THR A 69 -7.96 -18.68 -2.47
N LEU A 70 -7.50 -19.34 -3.53
CA LEU A 70 -6.35 -18.89 -4.34
C LEU A 70 -6.55 -17.51 -4.99
N PRO A 71 -7.63 -17.24 -5.75
CA PRO A 71 -7.83 -15.92 -6.35
C PRO A 71 -7.99 -14.82 -5.29
N ALA A 72 -8.67 -15.10 -4.18
CA ALA A 72 -8.77 -14.15 -3.07
C ALA A 72 -7.39 -13.83 -2.46
N GLY A 73 -6.54 -14.84 -2.31
CA GLY A 73 -5.15 -14.69 -1.85
C GLY A 73 -4.30 -13.85 -2.81
N ILE A 74 -4.42 -14.08 -4.12
CA ILE A 74 -3.69 -13.32 -5.15
C ILE A 74 -4.09 -11.83 -5.11
N ILE A 75 -5.39 -11.55 -5.02
CA ILE A 75 -5.90 -10.17 -4.93
C ILE A 75 -5.36 -9.51 -3.66
N SER A 76 -5.41 -10.19 -2.51
CA SER A 76 -4.89 -9.68 -1.24
C SER A 76 -3.41 -9.34 -1.34
N ALA A 77 -2.58 -10.24 -1.89
CA ALA A 77 -1.15 -10.01 -2.05
C ALA A 77 -0.85 -8.81 -2.97
N GLY A 78 -1.63 -8.66 -4.05
CA GLY A 78 -1.54 -7.50 -4.94
C GLY A 78 -1.81 -6.18 -4.20
N LEU A 79 -2.89 -6.12 -3.42
CA LEU A 79 -3.24 -4.92 -2.64
C LEU A 79 -2.21 -4.60 -1.55
N THR A 80 -1.73 -5.61 -0.81
CA THR A 80 -0.68 -5.42 0.19
C THR A 80 0.59 -4.83 -0.42
N SER A 81 1.01 -5.31 -1.59
CA SER A 81 2.19 -4.78 -2.28
C SER A 81 2.04 -3.32 -2.72
N ILE A 82 0.82 -2.90 -3.09
CA ILE A 82 0.52 -1.50 -3.45
C ILE A 82 0.56 -0.61 -2.21
N ASP A 83 -0.01 -1.08 -1.10
CA ASP A 83 -0.01 -0.35 0.17
C ASP A 83 1.40 -0.21 0.76
N GLU A 84 2.23 -1.23 0.65
CA GLU A 84 3.64 -1.19 1.06
C GLU A 84 4.42 -0.14 0.27
N LYS A 85 4.26 -0.12 -1.06
CA LYS A 85 4.86 0.91 -1.95
C LYS A 85 4.42 2.31 -1.56
N ARG A 86 3.13 2.51 -1.27
CA ARG A 86 2.60 3.82 -0.84
C ARG A 86 3.20 4.26 0.49
N ARG A 87 3.31 3.35 1.46
CA ARG A 87 3.91 3.63 2.78
C ARG A 87 5.39 3.97 2.69
N GLU A 88 6.13 3.31 1.80
CA GLU A 88 7.56 3.59 1.61
C GLU A 88 7.80 5.00 1.05
N SER A 89 7.07 5.38 -0.02
CA SER A 89 7.15 6.73 -0.58
C SER A 89 6.78 7.82 0.46
N GLU A 90 5.75 7.58 1.26
CA GLU A 90 5.37 8.51 2.34
C GLU A 90 6.44 8.63 3.44
N ARG A 91 7.22 7.58 3.73
CA ARG A 91 8.29 7.63 4.74
C ARG A 91 9.39 8.62 4.34
N LEU A 92 9.71 8.74 3.06
CA LEU A 92 10.73 9.66 2.55
C LEU A 92 10.22 11.11 2.41
N LEU A 93 8.93 11.27 2.10
CA LEU A 93 8.30 12.59 1.97
C LEU A 93 8.17 13.32 3.33
N ARG A 94 7.95 12.59 4.43
CA ARG A 94 7.84 13.15 5.79
C ARG A 94 9.05 14.00 6.23
N PRO A 95 10.30 13.50 6.18
CA PRO A 95 11.47 14.30 6.56
C PRO A 95 11.73 15.46 5.59
N ALA A 96 11.50 15.28 4.28
CA ALA A 96 11.64 16.36 3.30
C ALA A 96 10.66 17.52 3.56
N ALA A 97 9.38 17.21 3.82
CA ALA A 97 8.37 18.20 4.18
C ALA A 97 8.73 18.98 5.45
N ARG A 98 9.24 18.28 6.49
CA ARG A 98 9.69 18.92 7.74
C ARG A 98 10.82 19.91 7.50
N LEU A 99 11.73 19.62 6.58
CA LEU A 99 12.81 20.54 6.25
C LEU A 99 12.35 21.75 5.47
N ILE A 100 11.46 21.57 4.48
CA ILE A 100 10.88 22.69 3.74
C ILE A 100 10.18 23.64 4.72
N LEU A 101 9.41 23.09 5.67
CA LEU A 101 8.75 23.88 6.73
C LEU A 101 9.74 24.52 7.70
N ALA A 102 10.80 23.81 8.12
CA ALA A 102 11.84 24.36 8.99
C ALA A 102 12.60 25.50 8.31
N TRP A 103 12.89 25.36 7.02
CA TRP A 103 13.51 26.39 6.20
C TRP A 103 12.61 27.61 6.08
N TRP A 104 11.31 27.42 5.79
CA TRP A 104 10.36 28.53 5.68
C TRP A 104 10.26 29.32 7.00
N ARG A 105 10.23 28.62 8.14
CA ARG A 105 10.26 29.25 9.48
C ARG A 105 11.52 30.06 9.74
N LEU A 106 12.68 29.62 9.26
CA LEU A 106 13.92 30.39 9.40
C LEU A 106 13.90 31.64 8.51
N GLN A 107 13.27 31.57 7.34
CA GLN A 107 13.18 32.71 6.43
C GLN A 107 12.20 33.78 6.93
N THR A 108 11.10 33.41 7.60
CA THR A 108 10.19 34.40 8.20
C THR A 108 10.85 35.18 9.34
N ILE A 109 11.68 34.53 10.16
CA ILE A 109 12.49 35.20 11.21
C ILE A 109 13.47 36.21 10.60
N LYS A 110 14.04 35.93 9.42
CA LYS A 110 14.88 36.88 8.66
C LYS A 110 14.09 38.11 8.17
N ASN A 111 12.84 37.92 7.76
CA ASN A 111 12.02 39.03 7.24
C ASN A 111 11.53 39.97 8.36
N GLN A 112 11.30 39.45 9.56
CA GLN A 112 10.90 40.25 10.72
C GLN A 112 12.06 41.04 11.38
N SER A 113 13.30 40.64 11.10
CA SER A 113 14.50 41.37 11.54
C SER A 113 14.92 42.50 10.59
N ARG A 114 14.29 42.65 9.41
CA ARG A 114 14.45 43.83 8.55
C ARG A 114 13.63 45.03 9.02
N THR A 115 12.58 44.83 9.81
CA THR A 115 11.71 45.90 10.34
C THR A 115 12.11 46.42 11.72
N THR A 116 13.03 45.75 12.43
CA THR A 116 13.56 46.22 13.71
C THR A 116 15.03 46.60 13.57
N CYS A 117 15.24 47.89 13.32
CA CYS A 117 16.54 48.54 13.27
C CYS A 117 17.29 48.42 14.61
N GLY A 118 18.58 48.11 14.55
CA GLY A 118 19.52 48.40 15.63
C GLY A 118 20.07 47.19 16.38
N LYS A 119 21.36 46.91 16.11
CA LYS A 119 22.33 46.23 17.00
C LYS A 119 22.03 44.77 17.38
N GLN A 120 22.55 43.83 16.59
CA GLN A 120 23.38 42.73 17.12
C GLN A 120 24.08 42.02 15.94
N GLN A 121 25.35 42.36 15.73
CA GLN A 121 26.24 41.71 14.75
C GLN A 121 26.72 40.36 15.30
N VAL A 122 25.78 39.49 15.67
CA VAL A 122 26.08 38.10 15.99
C VAL A 122 25.63 37.24 14.82
N ASN A 123 26.66 36.82 14.08
CA ASN A 123 26.72 35.52 13.42
C ASN A 123 25.96 35.31 12.09
N GLY A 124 26.51 35.89 11.01
CA GLY A 124 26.48 35.23 9.70
C GLY A 124 27.08 33.81 9.74
N LYS A 125 28.07 33.57 10.61
CA LYS A 125 28.67 32.25 10.85
C LYS A 125 27.68 31.23 11.44
N CYS A 126 26.77 31.63 12.33
CA CYS A 126 25.79 30.69 12.92
C CYS A 126 24.70 30.31 11.91
N LYS A 127 24.32 31.21 10.99
CA LYS A 127 23.37 30.90 9.90
C LYS A 127 23.92 29.84 8.94
N GLN A 128 25.17 30.02 8.50
CA GLN A 128 25.86 29.00 7.70
C GLN A 128 26.07 27.70 8.47
N PHE A 129 26.35 27.77 9.78
CA PHE A 129 26.54 26.59 10.61
C PHE A 129 25.24 25.78 10.81
N ILE A 130 24.12 26.45 11.08
CA ILE A 130 22.79 25.82 11.24
C ILE A 130 22.31 25.21 9.91
N ALA A 131 22.50 25.91 8.78
CA ALA A 131 22.17 25.38 7.46
C ALA A 131 23.00 24.14 7.13
N ARG A 132 24.32 24.17 7.38
CA ARG A 132 25.21 23.01 7.18
C ARG A 132 24.85 21.84 8.10
N LEU A 133 24.49 22.11 9.36
CA LEU A 133 24.03 21.08 10.32
C LEU A 133 22.69 20.46 9.91
N LEU A 134 21.71 21.26 9.49
CA LEU A 134 20.42 20.78 8.97
C LEU A 134 20.60 19.89 7.75
N TYR A 135 21.45 20.31 6.82
CA TYR A 135 21.78 19.54 5.62
C TYR A 135 22.52 18.23 5.94
N ALA A 136 23.48 18.29 6.87
CA ALA A 136 24.21 17.11 7.32
C ALA A 136 23.31 16.12 8.06
N ARG A 137 22.36 16.61 8.87
CA ARG A 137 21.34 15.79 9.55
C ARG A 137 20.44 15.09 8.52
N LEU A 138 19.98 15.83 7.50
CA LEU A 138 19.19 15.28 6.41
C LEU A 138 19.91 14.15 5.67
N ARG A 139 21.18 14.39 5.29
CA ARG A 139 22.01 13.40 4.58
C ARG A 139 22.21 12.13 5.40
N ARG A 140 22.26 12.23 6.73
CA ARG A 140 22.37 11.06 7.62
C ARG A 140 21.05 10.29 7.72
N GLU A 141 19.93 10.97 7.88
CA GLU A 141 18.61 10.31 7.93
C GLU A 141 18.27 9.60 6.60
N PHE A 142 18.55 10.23 5.45
CA PHE A 142 18.33 9.60 4.14
C PHE A 142 19.22 8.35 3.93
N ARG A 143 20.51 8.41 4.31
CA ARG A 143 21.40 7.23 4.22
C ARG A 143 20.98 6.10 5.16
N ARG A 144 20.39 6.42 6.31
CA ARG A 144 19.92 5.42 7.26
C ARG A 144 18.70 4.66 6.73
N CYS A 145 17.80 5.33 5.99
CA CYS A 145 16.70 4.68 5.29
C CYS A 145 17.15 3.85 4.08
N HIS A 146 18.20 4.28 3.37
CA HIS A 146 18.73 3.59 2.18
C HIS A 146 19.43 2.24 2.48
N TYR A 147 19.84 1.97 3.73
CA TYR A 147 20.60 0.76 4.07
C TYR A 147 19.73 -0.43 4.52
N GLY A 148 18.39 -0.28 4.53
CA GLY A 148 17.47 -1.26 5.10
C GLY A 148 16.67 -2.11 4.10
N THR A 149 16.83 -1.92 2.80
CA THR A 149 15.96 -2.51 1.77
C THR A 149 16.78 -3.34 0.78
N ASN A 150 16.67 -4.67 0.86
CA ASN A 150 17.46 -5.64 0.08
C ASN A 150 16.73 -6.21 -1.16
N ASP A 151 15.61 -5.63 -1.60
CA ASP A 151 14.79 -6.20 -2.66
C ASP A 151 14.93 -5.48 -4.02
N ALA A 152 14.80 -6.26 -5.10
CA ALA A 152 15.05 -5.93 -6.52
C ALA A 152 14.25 -4.75 -7.12
N TYR A 153 13.46 -4.02 -6.33
CA TYR A 153 12.65 -2.87 -6.74
C TYR A 153 13.39 -1.52 -6.63
N ASP A 154 14.66 -1.55 -6.23
CA ASP A 154 15.52 -0.43 -5.84
C ASP A 154 15.79 0.62 -6.95
N VAL A 155 15.66 0.27 -8.24
CA VAL A 155 16.05 1.18 -9.33
C VAL A 155 15.13 2.40 -9.44
N GLN A 156 13.82 2.26 -9.26
CA GLN A 156 12.87 3.37 -9.44
C GLN A 156 12.90 4.34 -8.24
N LEU A 157 13.01 3.81 -7.01
CA LEU A 157 13.10 4.62 -5.79
C LEU A 157 14.40 5.42 -5.73
N ARG A 158 15.51 4.84 -6.22
CA ARG A 158 16.82 5.50 -6.32
C ARG A 158 16.79 6.70 -7.26
N VAL A 159 16.04 6.64 -8.37
CA VAL A 159 15.85 7.77 -9.31
C VAL A 159 15.09 8.93 -8.67
N ASP A 160 14.05 8.67 -7.87
CA ASP A 160 13.28 9.72 -7.20
C ASP A 160 14.09 10.40 -6.08
N ILE A 161 14.90 9.65 -5.34
CA ILE A 161 15.81 10.21 -4.33
C ILE A 161 16.88 11.08 -4.98
N ASP A 162 17.50 10.64 -6.08
CA ASP A 162 18.49 11.44 -6.80
C ASP A 162 17.87 12.73 -7.34
N ARG A 163 16.62 12.68 -7.82
CA ARG A 163 15.90 13.89 -8.28
C ARG A 163 15.61 14.86 -7.12
N ILE A 164 15.24 14.36 -5.95
CA ILE A 164 15.08 15.18 -4.73
C ILE A 164 16.43 15.77 -4.30
N PHE A 165 17.49 14.96 -4.31
CA PHE A 165 18.83 15.40 -3.93
C PHE A 165 19.37 16.48 -4.88
N HIS A 166 19.14 16.32 -6.18
CA HIS A 166 19.48 17.29 -7.20
C HIS A 166 18.69 18.60 -7.01
N CYS A 167 17.39 18.51 -6.70
CA CYS A 167 16.56 19.68 -6.42
C CYS A 167 17.04 20.43 -5.16
N LEU A 168 17.38 19.70 -4.10
CA LEU A 168 17.97 20.24 -2.88
C LEU A 168 19.31 20.93 -3.16
N GLN A 169 20.19 20.33 -3.97
CA GLN A 169 21.47 20.92 -4.36
C GLN A 169 21.29 22.22 -5.14
N THR A 170 20.34 22.27 -6.08
CA THR A 170 20.01 23.49 -6.81
C THR A 170 19.50 24.59 -5.89
N ILE A 171 18.64 24.24 -4.92
CA ILE A 171 18.16 25.18 -3.90
C ILE A 171 19.33 25.70 -3.05
N LYS A 172 20.26 24.82 -2.65
CA LYS A 172 21.47 25.21 -1.91
C LYS A 172 22.32 26.20 -2.71
N GLN A 173 22.58 25.94 -3.99
CA GLN A 173 23.34 26.86 -4.84
C GLN A 173 22.66 28.24 -4.94
N LYS A 174 21.34 28.28 -5.11
CA LYS A 174 20.61 29.55 -5.13
C LYS A 174 20.65 30.28 -3.79
N LEU A 175 20.67 29.56 -2.67
CA LEU A 175 20.82 30.13 -1.34
C LEU A 175 22.22 30.73 -1.11
N ASP A 176 23.27 30.00 -1.49
CA ASP A 176 24.66 30.47 -1.35
C ASP A 176 24.88 31.75 -2.18
N ALA A 177 24.30 31.83 -3.38
CA ALA A 177 24.36 33.03 -4.24
C ALA A 177 23.61 34.25 -3.67
N VAL A 178 22.54 34.04 -2.89
CA VAL A 178 21.77 35.14 -2.26
C VAL A 178 22.49 35.68 -1.02
N ASP A 179 23.14 34.82 -0.24
CA ASP A 179 23.95 35.27 0.91
C ASP A 179 25.19 36.06 0.44
N GLU A 180 25.82 35.69 -0.68
CA GLU A 180 26.95 36.43 -1.25
C GLU A 180 26.55 37.84 -1.70
N LYS A 181 25.42 37.99 -2.41
CA LYS A 181 24.89 39.32 -2.78
C LYS A 181 24.54 40.18 -1.57
N CYS A 182 23.94 39.59 -0.53
CA CYS A 182 23.64 40.33 0.70
C CYS A 182 24.89 40.73 1.48
N LEU A 183 26.02 40.04 1.31
CA LEU A 183 27.31 40.37 1.93
C LEU A 183 28.06 41.47 1.15
N THR A 184 27.88 41.57 -0.16
CA THR A 184 28.46 42.64 -0.97
C THR A 184 27.69 43.95 -0.88
N ASP A 185 26.41 43.91 -0.48
CA ASP A 185 25.55 45.08 -0.27
C ASP A 185 25.62 45.65 1.17
N LEU A 186 26.58 45.19 1.98
CA LEU A 186 26.84 45.58 3.38
C LEU A 186 28.21 46.28 3.48
#